data_AF-A0A9Q0M1C0-F1
#
_entry.id   AF-A0A9Q0M1C0-F1
#
_cell.length_a   1.000
_cell.length_b   1.000
_cell.length_c   1.000
_cell.angle_alpha   90.00
_cell.angle_beta   90.00
_cell.angle_gamma   90.00
#
_symmetry.space_group_name_H-M   'P 1'
#
loop_
_entity.id
_entity.type
_entity.pdbx_description
1 polymer ?
#
loop_
_entity_poly.entity_id
_entity_poly.type
_entity_poly.pdbx_seq_one_letter_code
_entity_poly.pdbx_strand_id
1 'polypeptide(L)'
;MDEKERKRMEIRERLEAQMKKPATKKGFMTPERKKRLRQLLRRKAADEVKRQQEMKEKERQRIISERTGEPTSVSDLSQDELIELCKNYHNRIYKLHEDKWDLELTTCIKEYEITDLQSRVNDMRGKFIIPPLKKVSKYQTQLEKMRQWTYKLAKMDMRGGLKSVRKEIALDDNRKKDESQPEWAAAKKAQKVVEVAEEEADEE
;
A
#
# COMPACT_ATOMS: atom_id res chain seq x y z
N MET A 1 -7.38 -31.74 -43.03
CA MET A 1 -7.49 -30.47 -42.30
C MET A 1 -8.54 -30.65 -41.24
N ASP A 2 -8.09 -31.02 -40.05
CA ASP A 2 -8.96 -31.41 -38.94
C ASP A 2 -9.96 -30.30 -38.63
N GLU A 3 -11.20 -30.66 -38.33
CA GLU A 3 -12.28 -29.72 -37.98
C GLU A 3 -11.86 -28.75 -36.85
N LYS A 4 -10.93 -29.21 -36.00
CA LYS A 4 -10.26 -28.43 -34.95
C LYS A 4 -9.38 -27.30 -35.50
N GLU A 5 -8.69 -27.50 -36.61
CA GLU A 5 -7.83 -26.47 -37.24
C GLU A 5 -8.67 -25.40 -37.93
N ARG A 6 -9.80 -25.79 -38.54
CA ARG A 6 -10.75 -24.84 -39.14
C ARG A 6 -11.36 -23.92 -38.09
N LYS A 7 -11.83 -24.48 -36.98
CA LYS A 7 -12.36 -23.71 -35.83
C LYS A 7 -11.30 -22.79 -35.21
N ARG A 8 -10.02 -23.21 -35.18
CA ARG A 8 -8.91 -22.37 -34.69
C ARG A 8 -8.61 -21.19 -35.61
N MET A 9 -8.62 -21.41 -36.92
CA MET A 9 -8.39 -20.34 -37.91
C MET A 9 -9.54 -19.32 -37.91
N GLU A 10 -10.77 -19.79 -37.81
CA GLU A 10 -11.96 -18.94 -37.72
C GLU A 10 -11.96 -18.06 -36.45
N ILE A 11 -11.57 -18.61 -35.30
CA ILE A 11 -11.42 -17.84 -34.06
C ILE A 11 -10.31 -16.78 -34.20
N ARG A 12 -9.19 -17.13 -34.84
CA ARG A 12 -8.07 -16.22 -35.08
C ARG A 12 -8.46 -15.08 -36.02
N GLU A 13 -9.16 -15.39 -37.10
CA GLU A 13 -9.67 -14.42 -38.06
C GLU A 13 -10.72 -13.50 -37.41
N ARG A 14 -11.60 -14.03 -36.56
CA ARG A 14 -12.56 -13.23 -35.79
C ARG A 14 -11.88 -12.29 -34.79
N LEU A 15 -10.81 -12.72 -34.13
CA LEU A 15 -10.00 -11.88 -33.25
C LEU A 15 -9.24 -10.81 -34.03
N GLU A 16 -8.65 -11.16 -35.17
CA GLU A 16 -7.93 -10.24 -36.03
C GLU A 16 -8.87 -9.19 -36.65
N ALA A 17 -10.09 -9.59 -37.03
CA ALA A 17 -11.14 -8.68 -37.48
C ALA A 17 -11.64 -7.76 -36.37
N GLN A 18 -11.69 -8.20 -35.11
CA GLN A 18 -11.97 -7.32 -33.97
C GLN A 18 -10.84 -6.32 -33.71
N MET A 19 -9.58 -6.72 -33.95
CA MET A 19 -8.41 -5.84 -33.80
C MET A 19 -8.25 -4.85 -34.97
N LYS A 20 -8.70 -5.21 -36.19
CA LYS A 20 -8.67 -4.36 -37.39
C LYS A 20 -9.81 -3.34 -37.48
N LYS A 21 -10.82 -3.39 -36.60
CA LYS A 21 -11.86 -2.34 -36.57
C LYS A 21 -11.19 -1.01 -36.18
N PRO A 22 -11.21 0.02 -37.05
CA PRO A 22 -10.64 1.32 -36.71
C PRO A 22 -11.39 1.86 -35.49
N ALA A 23 -10.64 2.31 -34.49
CA ALA A 23 -11.18 2.88 -33.26
C ALA A 23 -11.97 4.16 -33.60
N THR A 24 -13.25 4.01 -33.91
CA THR A 24 -14.12 5.12 -34.27
C THR A 24 -14.34 6.02 -33.06
N LYS A 25 -13.89 7.28 -33.23
CA LYS A 25 -14.34 8.52 -32.60
C LYS A 25 -13.88 8.77 -31.16
N LYS A 26 -13.36 10.00 -30.98
CA LYS A 26 -13.06 10.70 -29.72
C LYS A 26 -14.15 10.43 -28.68
N GLY A 27 -13.94 9.42 -27.84
CA GLY A 27 -14.85 9.11 -26.74
C GLY A 27 -14.79 10.20 -25.68
N PHE A 28 -15.92 10.40 -24.99
CA PHE A 28 -16.25 11.29 -23.86
C PHE A 28 -15.17 11.59 -22.79
N MET A 29 -14.03 10.88 -22.80
CA MET A 29 -12.96 10.97 -21.82
C MET A 29 -11.60 10.84 -22.48
N THR A 30 -10.66 11.71 -22.11
CA THR A 30 -9.26 11.56 -22.53
C THR A 30 -8.72 10.21 -22.04
N PRO A 31 -7.88 9.52 -22.83
CA PRO A 31 -7.28 8.24 -22.45
C PRO A 31 -6.56 8.29 -21.09
N GLU A 32 -5.96 9.44 -20.78
CA GLU A 32 -5.29 9.74 -19.53
C GLU A 32 -6.25 9.80 -18.34
N ARG A 33 -7.39 10.50 -18.47
CA ARG A 33 -8.42 10.56 -17.43
C ARG A 33 -9.03 9.17 -17.18
N LYS A 34 -9.24 8.38 -18.24
CA LYS A 34 -9.72 6.98 -18.12
C LYS A 34 -8.70 6.09 -17.41
N LYS A 35 -7.40 6.25 -17.66
CA LYS A 35 -6.32 5.53 -16.95
C LYS A 35 -6.30 5.89 -15.46
N ARG A 36 -6.37 7.19 -15.14
CA ARG A 36 -6.40 7.70 -13.76
C ARG A 36 -7.62 7.19 -13.00
N LEU A 37 -8.80 7.18 -13.62
CA LEU A 37 -10.02 6.65 -13.03
C LEU A 37 -9.93 5.15 -12.73
N ARG A 38 -9.43 4.33 -13.67
CA ARG A 38 -9.21 2.90 -13.42
C ARG A 38 -8.22 2.63 -12.29
N GLN A 39 -7.23 3.51 -12.11
CA GLN A 39 -6.29 3.40 -11.00
C GLN A 39 -6.96 3.75 -9.67
N LEU A 40 -7.77 4.81 -9.63
CA LEU A 40 -8.55 5.19 -8.45
C LEU A 40 -9.55 4.09 -8.05
N LEU A 41 -10.24 3.49 -9.03
CA LEU A 41 -11.17 2.39 -8.78
C LEU A 41 -10.47 1.15 -8.22
N ARG A 42 -9.32 0.76 -8.77
CA ARG A 42 -8.53 -0.36 -8.24
C ARG A 42 -7.98 -0.07 -6.85
N ARG A 43 -7.54 1.16 -6.58
CA ARG A 43 -7.10 1.59 -5.26
C ARG A 43 -8.24 1.52 -4.25
N LYS A 44 -9.39 2.11 -4.58
CA LYS A 44 -10.59 2.05 -3.73
C LYS A 44 -11.05 0.61 -3.49
N ALA A 45 -11.04 -0.23 -4.52
CA ALA A 45 -11.38 -1.65 -4.38
C ALA A 45 -10.39 -2.39 -3.47
N ALA A 46 -9.09 -2.13 -3.60
CA ALA A 46 -8.08 -2.72 -2.72
C ALA A 46 -8.23 -2.24 -1.27
N ASP A 47 -8.50 -0.96 -1.06
CA ASP A 47 -8.74 -0.39 0.27
C ASP A 47 -10.02 -0.99 0.89
N GLU A 48 -11.08 -1.17 0.11
CA GLU A 48 -12.33 -1.80 0.56
C GLU A 48 -12.14 -3.29 0.90
N VAL A 49 -11.37 -4.04 0.10
CA VAL A 49 -11.04 -5.45 0.40
C VAL A 49 -10.30 -5.56 1.73
N LYS A 50 -9.34 -4.65 2.00
CA LYS A 50 -8.63 -4.61 3.29
C LYS A 50 -9.57 -4.30 4.44
N ARG A 51 -10.42 -3.28 4.29
CA ARG A 51 -11.43 -2.92 5.29
C ARG A 51 -12.35 -4.10 5.60
N GLN A 52 -12.83 -4.83 4.59
CA GLN A 52 -13.64 -6.02 4.80
C GLN A 52 -12.89 -7.13 5.51
N GLN A 53 -11.60 -7.33 5.20
CA GLN A 53 -10.77 -8.31 5.89
C GLN A 53 -10.61 -7.96 7.38
N GLU A 54 -10.35 -6.69 7.70
CA GLU A 54 -10.25 -6.22 9.08
C GLU A 54 -11.57 -6.38 9.84
N MET A 55 -12.70 -6.07 9.21
CA MET A 55 -14.02 -6.27 9.82
C MET A 55 -14.33 -7.75 10.05
N LYS A 56 -14.00 -8.62 9.09
CA LYS A 56 -14.15 -10.07 9.24
C LYS A 56 -13.26 -10.63 10.34
N GLU A 57 -12.02 -10.15 10.47
CA GLU A 57 -11.11 -10.59 11.54
C GLU A 57 -11.61 -10.13 12.92
N LYS A 58 -12.10 -8.89 13.04
CA LYS A 58 -12.71 -8.39 14.27
C LYS A 58 -13.95 -9.21 14.67
N GLU A 59 -14.83 -9.49 13.71
CA GLU A 59 -16.01 -10.32 13.97
C GLU A 59 -15.62 -11.75 14.32
N ARG A 60 -14.61 -12.32 13.64
CA ARG A 60 -14.05 -13.63 13.99
C ARG A 60 -13.53 -13.64 15.42
N GLN A 61 -12.78 -12.62 15.84
CA GLN A 61 -12.31 -12.49 17.22
C GLN A 61 -13.47 -12.37 18.21
N ARG A 62 -14.47 -11.55 17.91
CA ARG A 62 -15.69 -11.40 18.74
C ARG A 62 -16.41 -12.74 18.93
N ILE A 63 -16.65 -13.48 17.85
CA ILE A 63 -17.32 -14.78 17.88
C ILE A 63 -16.49 -15.81 18.67
N ILE A 64 -15.16 -15.81 18.52
CA ILE A 64 -14.29 -16.71 19.28
C ILE A 64 -14.37 -16.41 20.77
N SER A 65 -14.33 -15.14 21.17
CA SER A 65 -14.47 -14.73 22.57
C SER A 65 -15.83 -15.12 23.14
N GLU A 66 -16.91 -14.90 22.39
CA GLU A 66 -18.28 -15.27 22.79
C GLU A 66 -18.43 -16.79 22.95
N ARG A 67 -17.88 -17.59 22.02
CA ARG A 67 -17.98 -19.05 22.06
C ARG A 67 -17.11 -19.68 23.14
N THR A 68 -15.91 -19.14 23.35
CA THR A 68 -14.92 -19.71 24.29
C THR A 68 -15.22 -19.29 25.73
N GLY A 69 -15.84 -18.12 25.92
CA GLY A 69 -16.14 -17.57 27.24
C GLY A 69 -14.89 -17.22 28.04
N GLU A 70 -15.08 -16.97 29.33
CA GLU A 70 -13.97 -16.78 30.26
C GLU A 70 -13.45 -18.13 30.78
N PRO A 71 -12.13 -18.27 31.04
CA PRO A 71 -11.59 -19.46 31.65
C PRO A 71 -12.25 -19.74 33.01
N THR A 72 -12.71 -20.97 33.23
CA THR A 72 -13.24 -21.38 34.52
C THR A 72 -12.11 -21.35 35.56
N SER A 73 -12.28 -20.57 36.64
CA SER A 73 -11.32 -20.56 37.75
C SER A 73 -11.29 -21.95 38.40
N VAL A 74 -10.10 -22.53 38.54
CA VAL A 74 -9.90 -23.90 39.06
C VAL A 74 -9.43 -23.93 40.52
N SER A 75 -9.16 -22.77 41.12
CA SER A 75 -8.56 -22.66 42.46
C SER A 75 -9.53 -23.01 43.60
N ASP A 76 -10.82 -22.85 43.36
CA ASP A 76 -11.84 -22.86 44.43
C ASP A 76 -12.77 -24.09 44.35
N LEU A 77 -12.49 -25.04 43.45
CA LEU A 77 -13.35 -26.21 43.21
C LEU A 77 -12.95 -27.42 44.06
N SER A 78 -13.96 -28.18 44.49
CA SER A 78 -13.80 -29.50 45.09
C SER A 78 -13.29 -30.53 44.06
N GLN A 79 -12.71 -31.62 44.55
CA GLN A 79 -12.22 -32.72 43.70
C GLN A 79 -13.33 -33.31 42.81
N ASP A 80 -14.54 -33.47 43.34
CA ASP A 80 -15.67 -34.02 42.58
C ASP A 80 -16.14 -33.06 41.48
N GLU A 81 -16.20 -31.76 41.78
CA GLU A 81 -16.54 -30.71 40.83
C GLU A 81 -15.51 -30.60 39.71
N LEU A 82 -14.21 -30.79 40.04
CA LEU A 82 -13.13 -30.80 39.06
C LEU A 82 -13.27 -31.99 38.08
N ILE A 83 -13.63 -33.17 38.58
CA ILE A 83 -13.86 -34.36 37.75
C ILE A 83 -15.05 -34.14 36.81
N GLU A 84 -16.13 -33.55 37.31
CA GLU A 84 -17.31 -33.21 36.49
C GLU A 84 -16.97 -32.18 35.40
N LEU A 85 -16.20 -31.13 35.76
CA LEU A 85 -15.72 -30.12 34.82
C LEU A 85 -14.88 -30.74 33.69
N CYS A 86 -13.95 -31.65 34.02
CA CYS A 86 -13.15 -32.37 33.03
C CYS A 86 -14.02 -33.19 32.06
N LYS A 87 -15.03 -33.91 32.57
CA LYS A 87 -15.97 -34.68 31.75
C LYS A 87 -16.79 -33.76 30.82
N ASN A 88 -17.24 -32.62 31.33
CA ASN A 88 -17.99 -31.64 30.56
C ASN A 88 -17.15 -31.04 29.42
N TYR A 89 -15.89 -30.68 29.67
CA TYR A 89 -14.97 -30.23 28.62
C TYR A 89 -14.71 -31.31 27.59
N HIS A 90 -14.49 -32.55 28.01
CA HIS A 90 -14.27 -33.66 27.08
C HIS A 90 -15.47 -33.88 26.16
N ASN A 91 -16.69 -33.91 26.71
CA ASN A 91 -17.93 -34.03 25.94
C ASN A 91 -18.12 -32.84 24.97
N ARG A 92 -17.77 -31.63 25.40
CA ARG A 92 -17.84 -30.44 24.55
C ARG A 92 -16.83 -30.49 23.40
N ILE A 93 -15.60 -30.93 23.66
CA ILE A 93 -14.57 -31.11 22.62
C ILE A 93 -15.02 -32.15 21.60
N TYR A 94 -15.58 -33.27 22.06
CA TYR A 94 -16.09 -34.32 21.18
C TYR A 94 -17.14 -33.79 20.19
N LYS A 95 -18.16 -33.09 20.70
CA LYS A 95 -19.21 -32.46 19.86
C LYS A 95 -18.64 -31.42 18.89
N LEU A 96 -17.74 -30.55 19.36
CA LEU A 96 -17.09 -29.56 18.49
C LEU A 96 -16.26 -30.20 17.39
N HIS A 97 -15.67 -31.37 17.64
CA HIS A 97 -14.92 -32.11 16.64
C HIS A 97 -15.83 -32.72 15.57
N GLU A 98 -16.99 -33.23 15.96
CA GLU A 98 -18.04 -33.69 15.03
C GLU A 98 -18.53 -32.53 14.14
N ASP A 99 -18.93 -31.41 14.74
CA ASP A 99 -19.37 -30.21 14.00
C ASP A 99 -18.29 -29.70 13.04
N LYS A 100 -17.02 -29.71 13.48
CA LYS A 100 -15.87 -29.32 12.66
C LYS A 100 -15.75 -30.23 11.44
N TRP A 101 -15.86 -31.55 11.64
CA TRP A 101 -15.74 -32.53 10.55
C TRP A 101 -16.81 -32.32 9.48
N ASP A 102 -18.06 -32.10 9.88
CA ASP A 102 -19.16 -31.86 8.94
C ASP A 102 -18.96 -30.56 8.13
N LEU A 103 -18.46 -29.51 8.79
CA LEU A 103 -18.10 -28.25 8.13
C LEU A 103 -16.94 -28.41 7.14
N GLU A 104 -15.90 -29.15 7.53
CA GLU A 104 -14.74 -29.42 6.67
C GLU A 104 -15.14 -30.25 5.45
N LEU A 105 -15.95 -31.30 5.63
CA LEU A 105 -16.46 -32.13 4.55
C LEU A 105 -17.30 -31.29 3.57
N THR A 106 -18.22 -30.48 4.10
CA THR A 106 -19.05 -29.58 3.27
C THR A 106 -18.19 -28.58 2.50
N THR A 107 -17.12 -28.05 3.11
CA THR A 107 -16.19 -27.13 2.46
C THR A 107 -15.42 -27.83 1.34
N CYS A 108 -14.91 -29.04 1.59
CA CYS A 108 -14.21 -29.85 0.61
C CYS A 108 -15.08 -30.16 -0.63
N ILE A 109 -16.34 -30.53 -0.43
CA ILE A 109 -17.29 -30.78 -1.52
C ILE A 109 -17.48 -29.50 -2.36
N LYS A 110 -17.65 -28.35 -1.71
CA LYS A 110 -17.80 -27.06 -2.40
C LYS A 110 -16.54 -26.65 -3.15
N GLU A 111 -15.35 -26.91 -2.60
CA GLU A 111 -14.07 -26.66 -3.28
C GLU A 111 -13.91 -27.51 -4.55
N TYR A 112 -14.33 -28.78 -4.49
CA TYR A 112 -14.36 -29.65 -5.66
C TYR A 112 -15.33 -29.12 -6.72
N GLU A 113 -16.54 -28.73 -6.32
CA GLU A 113 -17.54 -28.16 -7.23
C GLU A 113 -17.03 -26.87 -7.89
N ILE A 114 -16.41 -25.96 -7.13
CA ILE A 114 -15.80 -24.74 -7.66
C ILE A 114 -14.70 -25.07 -8.67
N THR A 115 -13.85 -26.05 -8.37
CA THR A 115 -12.76 -26.46 -9.26
C THR A 115 -13.28 -27.04 -10.56
N ASP A 116 -14.31 -27.88 -10.50
CA ASP A 116 -14.97 -28.44 -11.67
C ASP A 116 -15.64 -27.33 -12.51
N LEU A 117 -16.43 -26.45 -11.89
CA LEU A 117 -17.04 -25.30 -12.57
C LEU A 117 -15.99 -24.38 -13.20
N GLN A 118 -14.88 -24.13 -12.52
CA GLN A 118 -13.75 -23.35 -13.05
C GLN A 118 -13.14 -24.05 -14.28
N SER A 119 -12.97 -25.37 -14.24
CA SER A 119 -12.50 -26.16 -15.37
C SER A 119 -13.44 -26.03 -16.57
N ARG A 120 -14.75 -26.24 -16.36
CA ARG A 120 -15.78 -26.12 -17.41
C ARG A 120 -15.80 -24.73 -18.04
N VAL A 121 -15.73 -23.67 -17.22
CA VAL A 121 -15.66 -22.28 -17.69
C VAL A 121 -14.40 -22.02 -18.51
N ASN A 122 -13.25 -22.58 -18.10
CA ASN A 122 -12.00 -22.45 -18.83
C ASN A 122 -12.03 -23.17 -20.18
N ASP A 123 -12.60 -24.37 -20.24
CA ASP A 123 -12.75 -25.13 -21.48
C ASP A 123 -13.72 -24.42 -22.46
N MET A 124 -14.81 -23.84 -21.96
CA MET A 124 -15.73 -23.01 -22.77
C MET A 124 -15.08 -21.74 -23.32
N ARG A 125 -14.20 -21.09 -22.54
CA ARG A 125 -13.44 -19.91 -23.00
C ARG A 125 -12.38 -20.26 -24.04
N GLY A 126 -12.14 -21.55 -24.26
CA GLY A 126 -11.17 -22.08 -25.20
C GLY A 126 -9.78 -22.16 -24.59
N LYS A 127 -9.30 -23.38 -24.35
CA LYS A 127 -7.92 -23.74 -23.97
C LYS A 127 -6.84 -23.23 -24.94
N PHE A 128 -7.24 -22.62 -26.06
CA PHE A 128 -6.41 -22.18 -27.19
C PHE A 128 -6.41 -20.66 -27.42
N ILE A 129 -6.80 -19.83 -26.46
CA ILE A 129 -6.34 -18.43 -26.46
C ILE A 129 -4.87 -18.47 -26.02
N ILE A 130 -3.98 -18.75 -26.97
CA ILE A 130 -2.53 -18.68 -26.74
C ILE A 130 -2.25 -17.26 -26.23
N PRO A 131 -1.86 -17.08 -24.96
CA PRO A 131 -1.43 -15.78 -24.50
C PRO A 131 -0.27 -15.38 -25.40
N PRO A 132 -0.29 -14.21 -26.05
CA PRO A 132 0.80 -13.82 -26.95
C PRO A 132 2.09 -13.87 -26.13
N LEU A 133 2.98 -14.80 -26.47
CA LEU A 133 4.23 -15.03 -25.76
C LEU A 133 5.06 -13.75 -25.85
N LYS A 134 5.02 -12.94 -24.79
CA LYS A 134 5.89 -11.77 -24.69
C LYS A 134 7.28 -12.27 -24.36
N LYS A 135 8.29 -11.81 -25.10
CA LYS A 135 9.70 -12.01 -24.75
C LYS A 135 9.98 -11.26 -23.46
N VAL A 136 9.82 -11.92 -22.33
CA VAL A 136 10.14 -11.39 -21.00
C VAL A 136 11.57 -11.82 -20.69
N SER A 137 12.50 -10.87 -20.61
CA SER A 137 13.84 -11.18 -20.10
C SER A 137 13.76 -11.49 -18.60
N LYS A 138 14.37 -12.59 -18.18
CA LYS A 138 14.35 -13.14 -16.80
C LYS A 138 14.70 -12.08 -15.74
N TYR A 139 15.56 -11.13 -16.09
CA TYR A 139 16.05 -10.08 -15.20
C TYR A 139 15.43 -8.71 -15.45
N GLN A 140 14.62 -8.53 -16.50
CA GLN A 140 14.13 -7.20 -16.87
C GLN A 140 13.27 -6.57 -15.78
N THR A 141 12.46 -7.36 -15.08
CA THR A 141 11.67 -6.88 -13.95
C THR A 141 12.52 -6.57 -12.71
N GLN A 142 13.61 -7.30 -12.49
CA GLN A 142 14.56 -7.03 -11.40
C GLN A 142 15.42 -5.80 -11.70
N LEU A 143 15.87 -5.63 -12.94
CA LEU A 143 16.60 -4.46 -13.42
C LEU A 143 15.72 -3.21 -13.42
N GLU A 144 14.45 -3.31 -13.81
CA GLU A 144 13.49 -2.20 -13.71
C GLU A 144 13.23 -1.84 -12.25
N LYS A 145 13.13 -2.83 -11.34
CA LYS A 145 13.03 -2.58 -9.89
C LYS A 145 14.27 -1.90 -9.35
N MET A 146 15.47 -2.36 -9.71
CA MET A 146 16.74 -1.72 -9.34
C MET A 146 16.80 -0.29 -9.88
N ARG A 147 16.45 -0.08 -11.15
CA ARG A 147 16.40 1.24 -11.79
C ARG A 147 15.34 2.15 -11.18
N GLN A 148 14.19 1.63 -10.77
CA GLN A 148 13.17 2.39 -10.06
C GLN A 148 13.59 2.71 -8.63
N TRP A 149 14.33 1.82 -7.98
CA TRP A 149 14.90 2.05 -6.66
C TRP A 149 16.00 3.12 -6.74
N THR A 150 16.92 3.04 -7.69
CA THR A 150 17.92 4.09 -7.93
C THR A 150 17.30 5.41 -8.36
N TYR A 151 16.25 5.39 -9.20
CA TYR A 151 15.50 6.60 -9.58
C TYR A 151 14.74 7.23 -8.41
N LYS A 152 14.12 6.41 -7.54
CA LYS A 152 13.47 6.90 -6.31
C LYS A 152 14.50 7.46 -5.34
N LEU A 153 15.64 6.79 -5.20
CA LEU A 153 16.74 7.23 -4.36
C LEU A 153 17.30 8.56 -4.88
N ALA A 154 17.56 8.70 -6.19
CA ALA A 154 18.00 9.95 -6.82
C ALA A 154 16.95 11.07 -6.73
N LYS A 155 15.65 10.75 -6.81
CA LYS A 155 14.57 11.72 -6.57
C LYS A 155 14.46 12.15 -5.11
N MET A 156 14.77 11.26 -4.16
CA MET A 156 14.86 11.61 -2.74
C MET A 156 16.14 12.39 -2.44
N ASP A 157 17.22 12.11 -3.16
CA ASP A 157 18.52 12.79 -3.07
C ASP A 157 18.43 14.27 -3.52
N MET A 158 17.65 14.56 -4.57
CA MET A 158 17.35 15.94 -4.98
C MET A 158 16.61 16.75 -3.90
N ARG A 159 15.94 16.11 -2.94
CA ARG A 159 15.27 16.81 -1.82
C ARG A 159 16.17 16.92 -0.58
N GLY A 160 17.10 15.98 -0.40
CA GLY A 160 18.08 15.97 0.69
C GLY A 160 19.29 16.88 0.44
N GLY A 161 19.68 17.09 -0.83
CA GLY A 161 20.76 18.01 -1.22
C GLY A 161 20.36 19.49 -1.26
N LEU A 162 19.08 19.81 -1.09
CA LEU A 162 18.60 21.19 -0.94
C LEU A 162 18.73 21.59 0.53
N LYS A 163 19.53 22.61 0.84
CA LYS A 163 19.50 23.27 2.16
C LYS A 163 18.07 23.77 2.40
N SER A 164 17.35 23.17 3.35
CA SER A 164 16.09 23.73 3.81
C SER A 164 16.39 25.09 4.45
N VAL A 165 15.87 26.17 3.88
CA VAL A 165 15.93 27.49 4.52
C VAL A 165 15.20 27.37 5.86
N ARG A 166 15.90 27.59 6.98
CA ARG A 166 15.25 27.73 8.29
C ARG A 166 14.27 28.89 8.18
N LYS A 167 13.03 28.64 8.58
CA LYS A 167 11.91 29.59 8.59
C LYS A 167 12.08 30.63 9.73
N GLU A 168 13.27 31.20 9.88
CA GLU A 168 13.53 32.37 10.72
C GLU A 168 13.48 33.68 9.91
N ILE A 169 13.36 33.60 8.58
CA ILE A 169 12.91 34.71 7.74
C ILE A 169 11.38 34.63 7.62
N ALA A 170 10.70 34.47 8.77
CA ALA A 170 9.38 35.09 8.90
C ALA A 170 9.67 36.59 8.97
N LEU A 171 8.94 37.39 8.20
CA LEU A 171 8.97 38.84 8.32
C LEU A 171 8.81 39.21 9.80
N ASP A 172 9.93 39.51 10.45
CA ASP A 172 9.98 39.98 11.82
C ASP A 172 9.73 41.48 11.79
N ASP A 173 8.47 41.83 11.53
CA ASP A 173 7.95 43.19 11.44
C ASP A 173 7.86 43.86 12.85
N ASN A 174 8.56 43.31 13.86
CA ASN A 174 8.53 43.80 15.24
C ASN A 174 9.81 43.50 16.05
N ARG A 175 10.98 43.38 15.42
CA ARG A 175 12.25 43.55 16.17
C ARG A 175 12.57 45.03 16.33
N LYS A 176 12.39 45.50 17.57
CA LYS A 176 12.95 46.76 18.06
C LYS A 176 14.41 46.84 17.62
N LYS A 177 14.73 47.89 16.87
CA LYS A 177 16.08 48.22 16.42
C LYS A 177 16.91 48.46 17.69
N ASP A 178 17.78 47.54 18.07
CA ASP A 178 18.80 47.83 19.08
C ASP A 178 19.69 48.93 18.48
N GLU A 179 19.49 50.17 18.93
CA GLU A 179 20.21 51.37 18.52
C GLU A 179 21.63 51.43 19.10
N SER A 180 22.30 50.29 19.30
CA SER A 180 23.75 50.28 19.53
C SER A 180 24.44 50.25 18.17
N GLN A 181 25.19 51.30 17.85
CA GLN A 181 25.97 51.33 16.62
C GLN A 181 26.92 50.12 16.54
N PRO A 182 27.06 49.49 15.36
CA PRO A 182 27.92 48.33 15.20
C PRO A 182 29.39 48.71 15.46
N GLU A 183 30.18 47.80 16.05
CA GLU A 183 31.54 48.08 16.55
C GLU A 183 32.50 48.72 15.52
N TRP A 184 32.32 48.44 14.23
CA TRP A 184 33.14 49.05 13.17
C TRP A 184 32.86 50.56 12.95
N ALA A 185 31.70 51.06 13.39
CA ALA A 185 31.35 52.48 13.40
C ALA A 185 31.86 53.20 14.68
N ALA A 186 31.94 52.48 15.81
CA ALA A 186 32.55 53.00 17.04
C ALA A 186 34.07 53.19 16.90
N ALA A 187 34.74 52.28 16.17
CA ALA A 187 36.18 52.36 15.91
C ALA A 187 36.61 53.64 15.16
N LYS A 188 35.78 54.17 14.25
CA LYS A 188 36.09 55.42 13.54
C LYS A 188 36.01 56.67 14.43
N LYS A 189 35.22 56.62 15.51
CA LYS A 189 35.10 57.73 16.46
C LYS A 189 36.31 57.77 17.40
N ALA A 190 36.86 56.61 17.77
CA ALA A 190 38.11 56.52 18.53
C ALA A 190 39.30 57.06 17.72
N GLN A 191 39.40 56.73 16.43
CA GLN A 191 40.50 57.21 15.58
C GLN A 191 40.46 58.73 15.34
N LYS A 192 39.26 59.32 15.24
CA LYS A 192 39.08 60.77 15.12
C LYS A 192 39.36 61.54 16.42
N VAL A 193 39.19 60.91 17.59
CA VAL A 193 39.54 61.56 18.88
C VAL A 193 41.05 61.55 19.11
N VAL A 194 41.77 60.54 18.60
CA VAL A 194 43.24 60.50 18.68
C VAL A 194 43.88 61.54 17.75
N GLU A 195 43.38 61.72 16.51
CA GLU A 195 43.89 62.76 15.59
C GLU A 195 43.67 64.18 16.13
N VAL A 196 42.51 64.47 16.75
CA VAL A 196 42.21 65.81 17.30
C VAL A 196 43.03 66.10 18.57
N ALA A 197 43.38 65.07 19.35
CA ALA A 197 44.25 65.23 20.52
C ALA A 197 45.74 65.38 20.16
N GLU A 198 46.18 64.86 19.01
CA GLU A 198 47.52 65.15 18.48
C GLU A 198 47.61 66.55 17.86
N GLU A 199 46.56 67.05 17.19
CA GLU A 199 46.52 68.44 16.67
C GLU A 199 46.46 69.52 17.78
N GLU A 200 45.75 69.29 18.89
CA GLU A 200 45.75 70.26 20.02
C GLU A 200 47.03 70.23 20.87
N ALA A 201 47.85 69.17 20.79
CA ALA A 201 49.13 69.10 21.50
C ALA A 201 50.31 69.74 20.73
N ASP A 202 50.16 69.98 19.43
CA ASP A 202 51.15 70.66 18.57
C ASP A 202 50.90 72.18 18.46
N GLU A 203 49.81 72.71 19.06
CA GLU A 203 49.48 74.16 19.10
C GLU A 203 49.68 74.85 20.47
N GLU A 204 50.34 74.22 21.46
CA GLU A 204 50.69 74.83 22.77
C GLU A 204 52.21 74.89 23.05
#